data_AF-A0A015K161-F1
#
_entry.id   AF-A0A015K161-F1
#
_cell.length_a   1.000
_cell.length_b   1.000
_cell.length_c   1.000
_cell.angle_alpha   90.00
_cell.angle_beta   90.00
_cell.angle_gamma   90.00
#
_symmetry.space_group_name_H-M   'P 1'
#
loop_
_entity.id
_entity.type
_entity.pdbx_description
1 polymer ?
#
loop_
_entity_poly.entity_id
_entity_poly.type
_entity_poly.pdbx_seq_one_letter_code
_entity_poly.pdbx_strand_id
1 'polypeptide(L)'
;MITFCLLNEGKEVLKPDHQYCICLYVGREKYEDLAKVGQLFQNQLFDLKNNGIINQNGIHWPTELFFCGDWKFMYIIMGQSAPNSKYFYLYCDCEVTSRWDMNRTWNNTVNTKCERKSLLFPAINQENYIPDELHLLLRISDVLMECLFADLIKNKDFSKQIKSAIELAFKNIKVHFEFFQSKSTGKQWNWISLMGPDKKIMLEKFPVSQFIPGTCEEDIEKLWQEFYHLYMILHKAHLSDQEIDQFEIDA
;
A
#
# COMPACT_ATOMS: atom_id res chain seq x y z
N MET A 1 -1.05 -16.51 6.82
CA MET A 1 -1.52 -16.40 8.22
C MET A 1 -2.64 -15.39 8.23
N ILE A 2 -3.67 -15.59 9.04
CA ILE A 2 -4.71 -14.58 9.28
C ILE A 2 -4.68 -14.27 10.77
N THR A 3 -4.55 -12.98 11.09
CA THR A 3 -4.59 -12.46 12.45
C THR A 3 -5.85 -11.61 12.63
N PHE A 4 -6.21 -11.40 13.88
CA PHE A 4 -7.29 -10.55 14.33
C PHE A 4 -6.74 -9.61 15.39
N CYS A 5 -7.19 -8.35 15.40
CA CYS A 5 -6.84 -7.37 16.42
C CYS A 5 -8.05 -6.49 16.73
N LEU A 6 -8.05 -5.85 17.89
CA LEU A 6 -9.12 -4.95 18.33
C LEU A 6 -8.71 -3.51 18.06
N LEU A 7 -9.27 -2.89 17.02
CA LEU A 7 -8.90 -1.52 16.61
C LEU A 7 -9.05 -0.47 17.72
N ASN A 8 -9.96 -0.69 18.67
CA ASN A 8 -10.17 0.17 19.84
C ASN A 8 -8.94 0.24 20.77
N GLU A 9 -7.97 -0.66 20.66
CA GLU A 9 -6.70 -0.62 21.40
C GLU A 9 -5.70 0.40 20.82
N GLY A 10 -6.06 1.07 19.72
CA GLY A 10 -5.26 2.14 19.13
C GLY A 10 -3.89 1.65 18.68
N LYS A 11 -2.81 2.28 19.14
CA LYS A 11 -1.43 1.92 18.72
C LYS A 11 -0.97 0.55 19.24
N GLU A 12 -1.62 0.01 20.26
CA GLU A 12 -1.25 -1.27 20.87
C GLU A 12 -1.47 -2.43 19.91
N VAL A 13 -2.41 -2.30 18.95
CA VAL A 13 -2.67 -3.33 17.92
C VAL A 13 -1.43 -3.67 17.09
N LEU A 14 -0.45 -2.77 17.01
CA LEU A 14 0.79 -3.01 16.26
C LEU A 14 1.77 -3.93 17.00
N LYS A 15 1.53 -4.20 18.29
CA LYS A 15 2.39 -5.07 19.09
C LYS A 15 2.03 -6.54 18.86
N PRO A 16 3.02 -7.45 18.83
CA PRO A 16 2.77 -8.86 18.54
C PRO A 16 1.80 -9.58 19.49
N ASP A 17 1.73 -9.16 20.75
CA ASP A 17 0.84 -9.68 21.79
C ASP A 17 -0.63 -9.27 21.61
N HIS A 18 -0.90 -8.25 20.78
CA HIS A 18 -2.23 -7.79 20.40
C HIS A 18 -2.66 -8.29 19.00
N GLN A 19 -1.83 -9.11 18.35
CA GLN A 19 -2.09 -9.73 17.05
C GLN A 19 -2.47 -11.20 17.25
N TYR A 20 -3.77 -11.47 17.39
CA TYR A 20 -4.29 -12.80 17.67
C TYR A 20 -4.33 -13.63 16.39
N CYS A 21 -3.43 -14.61 16.26
CA CYS A 21 -3.45 -15.54 15.14
C CYS A 21 -4.68 -16.46 15.21
N ILE A 22 -5.59 -16.33 14.24
CA ILE A 22 -6.80 -17.16 14.15
C ILE A 22 -6.66 -18.31 13.13
N CYS A 23 -5.74 -18.17 12.17
CA CYS A 23 -5.51 -19.21 11.18
C CYS A 23 -4.05 -19.25 10.69
N LEU A 24 -3.45 -20.42 10.82
CA LEU A 24 -2.25 -20.82 10.09
C LEU A 24 -2.68 -21.78 8.97
N TYR A 25 -2.69 -21.30 7.73
CA TYR A 25 -2.94 -22.15 6.58
C TYR A 25 -1.61 -22.47 5.88
N VAL A 26 -1.43 -23.75 5.57
CA VAL A 26 -0.30 -24.25 4.79
C VAL A 26 -0.80 -24.41 3.36
N GLY A 27 -0.51 -23.45 2.50
CA GLY A 27 -1.04 -23.43 1.14
C GLY A 27 -0.45 -22.30 0.31
N ARG A 28 -0.85 -22.25 -0.96
CA ARG A 28 -0.53 -21.12 -1.84
C ARG A 28 -1.58 -20.02 -1.65
N GLU A 29 -1.21 -18.77 -1.88
CA GLU A 29 -2.16 -17.66 -2.01
C GLU A 29 -2.98 -17.83 -3.28
N LYS A 30 -3.95 -18.74 -3.22
CA LYS A 30 -4.90 -19.07 -4.28
C LYS A 30 -6.29 -18.96 -3.70
N TYR A 31 -7.20 -18.48 -4.54
CA TYR A 31 -8.60 -18.29 -4.15
C TYR A 31 -9.22 -19.56 -3.58
N GLU A 32 -9.00 -20.71 -4.22
CA GLU A 32 -9.63 -21.98 -3.84
C GLU A 32 -9.18 -22.47 -2.45
N ASP A 33 -7.93 -22.21 -2.08
CA ASP A 33 -7.39 -22.58 -0.78
C ASP A 33 -7.88 -21.60 0.30
N LEU A 34 -7.87 -20.30 0.01
CA LEU A 34 -8.36 -19.27 0.93
C LEU A 34 -9.88 -19.31 1.11
N ALA A 35 -10.64 -19.76 0.11
CA ALA A 35 -12.08 -19.94 0.22
C ALA A 35 -12.45 -20.98 1.28
N LYS A 36 -11.68 -22.08 1.34
CA LYS A 36 -11.85 -23.09 2.40
C LYS A 36 -11.57 -22.50 3.77
N VAL A 37 -10.53 -21.67 3.88
CA VAL A 37 -10.18 -20.97 5.12
C VAL A 37 -11.28 -19.98 5.52
N GLY A 38 -11.80 -19.18 4.59
CA GLY A 38 -12.88 -18.23 4.84
C GLY A 38 -14.16 -18.91 5.33
N GLN A 39 -14.48 -20.08 4.77
CA GLN A 39 -15.65 -20.87 5.18
C GLN A 39 -15.58 -21.33 6.64
N LEU A 40 -14.38 -21.59 7.19
CA LEU A 40 -14.22 -22.02 8.59
C LEU A 40 -14.74 -20.98 9.59
N PHE A 41 -14.54 -19.69 9.26
CA PHE A 41 -14.87 -18.58 10.17
C PHE A 41 -16.15 -17.85 9.77
N GLN A 42 -16.77 -18.19 8.63
CA GLN A 42 -17.90 -17.46 8.06
C GLN A 42 -19.05 -17.26 9.06
N ASN A 43 -19.49 -18.34 9.72
CA ASN A 43 -20.60 -18.27 10.68
C ASN A 43 -20.24 -17.39 11.90
N GLN A 44 -19.00 -17.50 12.39
CA GLN A 44 -18.53 -16.73 13.55
C GLN A 44 -18.43 -15.24 13.20
N LEU A 45 -17.98 -14.89 11.99
CA LEU A 45 -17.92 -13.50 11.53
C LEU A 45 -19.32 -12.89 11.35
N PHE A 46 -20.28 -13.65 10.82
CA PHE A 46 -21.67 -13.18 10.72
C PHE A 46 -22.34 -13.03 12.09
N ASP A 47 -22.08 -13.97 13.00
CA ASP A 47 -22.56 -13.88 14.37
C ASP A 47 -22.03 -12.63 15.06
N LEU A 48 -20.71 -12.37 14.99
CA LEU A 48 -20.11 -11.14 15.49
C LEU A 48 -20.79 -9.91 14.86
N LYS A 49 -20.84 -9.82 13.53
CA LYS A 49 -21.46 -8.70 12.81
C LYS A 49 -22.90 -8.40 13.28
N ASN A 50 -23.72 -9.44 13.37
CA ASN A 50 -25.16 -9.27 13.59
C ASN A 50 -25.53 -9.18 15.08
N ASN A 51 -24.83 -9.92 15.93
CA ASN A 51 -25.18 -10.09 17.34
C ASN A 51 -24.20 -9.41 18.30
N GLY A 52 -23.06 -8.90 17.82
CA GLY A 52 -22.06 -8.22 18.65
C GLY A 52 -21.47 -9.11 19.74
N ILE A 53 -21.00 -8.49 20.82
CA ILE A 53 -20.41 -9.18 21.97
C ILE A 53 -21.19 -8.77 23.23
N ILE A 54 -21.60 -9.75 24.04
CA ILE A 54 -22.21 -9.51 25.35
C ILE A 54 -21.14 -9.78 26.42
N ASN A 55 -20.82 -8.78 27.23
CA ASN A 55 -19.83 -8.95 28.30
C ASN A 55 -20.45 -9.60 29.56
N GLN A 56 -19.61 -9.87 30.56
CA GLN A 56 -20.04 -10.52 31.82
C GLN A 56 -21.10 -9.73 32.60
N ASN A 57 -21.20 -8.41 32.36
CA ASN A 57 -22.19 -7.53 32.99
C ASN A 57 -23.49 -7.47 32.18
N GLY A 58 -23.63 -8.25 31.10
CA GLY A 58 -24.79 -8.22 30.21
C GLY A 58 -24.83 -7.01 29.27
N ILE A 59 -23.74 -6.23 29.17
CA ILE A 59 -23.68 -5.09 28.25
C ILE A 59 -23.39 -5.61 26.85
N HIS A 60 -24.22 -5.17 25.91
CA HIS A 60 -24.09 -5.46 24.48
C HIS A 60 -23.14 -4.45 23.81
N TRP A 61 -22.19 -4.97 23.05
CA TRP A 61 -21.21 -4.22 22.27
C TRP A 61 -21.41 -4.53 20.79
N PRO A 62 -21.89 -3.59 19.97
CA PRO A 62 -21.92 -3.78 18.52
C PRO A 62 -20.50 -3.88 17.99
N THR A 63 -20.32 -4.69 16.94
CA THR A 63 -19.00 -4.87 16.31
C THR A 63 -19.04 -4.44 14.85
N GLU A 64 -17.98 -3.79 14.42
CA GLU A 64 -17.71 -3.52 13.03
C GLU A 64 -16.43 -4.25 12.61
N LEU A 65 -16.47 -4.92 11.46
CA LEU A 65 -15.36 -5.71 10.96
C LEU A 65 -14.65 -4.95 9.84
N PHE A 66 -13.33 -4.96 9.91
CA PHE A 66 -12.43 -4.43 8.90
C PHE A 66 -11.45 -5.50 8.46
N PHE A 67 -11.03 -5.42 7.20
CA PHE A 67 -10.04 -6.31 6.64
C PHE A 67 -8.88 -5.49 6.07
N CYS A 68 -7.66 -5.77 6.53
CA CYS A 68 -6.45 -5.16 6.02
C CYS A 68 -5.50 -6.22 5.46
N GLY A 69 -4.90 -5.95 4.31
CA GLY A 69 -3.93 -6.83 3.69
C GLY A 69 -3.21 -6.17 2.52
N ASP A 70 -2.08 -6.76 2.11
CA ASP A 70 -1.37 -6.31 0.93
C ASP A 70 -2.26 -6.41 -0.32
N TRP A 71 -1.94 -5.60 -1.34
CA TRP A 71 -2.76 -5.46 -2.54
C TRP A 71 -3.04 -6.78 -3.25
N LYS A 72 -2.08 -7.72 -3.26
CA LYS A 72 -2.23 -9.03 -3.90
C LYS A 72 -3.22 -9.88 -3.10
N PHE A 73 -3.12 -9.89 -1.78
CA PHE A 73 -4.07 -10.61 -0.93
C PHE A 73 -5.49 -10.05 -1.07
N MET A 74 -5.63 -8.73 -1.15
CA MET A 74 -6.91 -8.04 -1.34
C MET A 74 -7.65 -8.51 -2.60
N TYR A 75 -6.98 -8.64 -3.75
CA TYR A 75 -7.61 -9.19 -4.97
C TYR A 75 -8.23 -10.56 -4.74
N ILE A 76 -7.49 -11.44 -4.05
CA ILE A 76 -7.92 -12.81 -3.85
C ILE A 76 -9.14 -12.85 -2.92
N ILE A 77 -9.08 -12.12 -1.80
CA ILE A 77 -10.18 -12.07 -0.82
C ILE A 77 -11.43 -11.40 -1.43
N MET A 78 -11.25 -10.36 -2.25
CA MET A 78 -12.34 -9.67 -2.95
C MET A 78 -12.85 -10.39 -4.21
N GLY A 79 -12.32 -11.58 -4.48
CA GLY A 79 -12.72 -12.44 -5.60
C GLY A 79 -12.40 -11.87 -6.97
N GLN A 80 -11.56 -10.84 -7.07
CA GLN A 80 -11.25 -10.18 -8.34
C GLN A 80 -10.22 -10.97 -9.14
N SER A 81 -10.26 -10.76 -10.47
CA SER A 81 -9.26 -11.31 -11.38
C SER A 81 -7.86 -10.70 -11.15
N ALA A 82 -6.85 -11.21 -11.85
CA ALA A 82 -5.46 -10.86 -11.61
C ALA A 82 -5.17 -9.35 -11.81
N PRO A 83 -4.11 -8.81 -11.17
CA PRO A 83 -3.75 -7.39 -11.22
C PRO A 83 -3.44 -6.83 -12.63
N ASN A 84 -3.35 -7.69 -13.64
CA ASN A 84 -3.09 -7.33 -15.05
C ASN A 84 -4.39 -7.22 -15.89
N SER A 85 -5.56 -7.28 -15.25
CA SER A 85 -6.85 -7.07 -15.91
C SER A 85 -7.00 -5.66 -16.49
N LYS A 86 -7.84 -5.53 -17.52
CA LYS A 86 -8.23 -4.24 -18.10
C LYS A 86 -8.84 -3.29 -17.06
N TYR A 87 -9.58 -3.85 -16.09
CA TYR A 87 -10.20 -3.15 -14.96
C TYR A 87 -9.60 -3.69 -13.67
N PHE A 88 -8.37 -3.28 -13.37
CA PHE A 88 -7.63 -3.82 -12.23
C PHE A 88 -8.00 -3.15 -10.90
N TYR A 89 -8.60 -1.96 -10.87
CA TYR A 89 -8.88 -1.29 -9.59
C TYR A 89 -9.90 -2.05 -8.74
N LEU A 90 -9.67 -2.12 -7.43
CA LEU A 90 -10.59 -2.81 -6.52
C LEU A 90 -11.91 -2.03 -6.32
N TYR A 91 -11.80 -0.71 -6.37
CA TYR A 91 -12.81 0.25 -5.89
C TYR A 91 -13.34 1.19 -6.98
N CYS A 92 -13.11 0.92 -8.27
CA CYS A 92 -13.74 1.66 -9.34
C CYS A 92 -13.65 0.90 -10.67
N ASP A 93 -14.49 1.29 -11.63
CA ASP A 93 -14.46 0.79 -13.01
C ASP A 93 -13.42 1.54 -13.87
N CYS A 94 -12.26 1.85 -13.30
CA CYS A 94 -11.18 2.51 -14.02
C CYS A 94 -10.50 1.52 -14.98
N GLU A 95 -10.56 1.85 -16.26
CA GLU A 95 -9.82 1.15 -17.31
C GLU A 95 -8.33 1.52 -17.24
N VAL A 96 -7.44 0.56 -17.46
CA VAL A 96 -5.97 0.77 -17.46
C VAL A 96 -5.51 1.90 -18.38
N THR A 97 -6.20 2.13 -19.50
CA THR A 97 -5.89 3.20 -20.47
C THR A 97 -6.35 4.58 -20.01
N SER A 98 -7.21 4.67 -18.99
CA SER A 98 -7.76 5.92 -18.46
C SER A 98 -7.14 6.32 -17.12
N ARG A 99 -6.24 5.51 -16.55
CA ARG A 99 -5.66 5.73 -15.21
C ARG A 99 -4.79 6.99 -15.07
N TRP A 100 -4.33 7.55 -16.19
CA TRP A 100 -3.49 8.76 -16.22
C TRP A 100 -4.31 10.05 -16.31
N ASP A 101 -5.62 9.93 -16.59
CA ASP A 101 -6.49 11.09 -16.81
C ASP A 101 -6.95 11.66 -15.47
N MET A 102 -6.16 12.61 -14.95
CA MET A 102 -6.42 13.31 -13.68
C MET A 102 -7.67 14.21 -13.73
N ASN A 103 -8.28 14.41 -14.90
CA ASN A 103 -9.55 15.16 -15.00
C ASN A 103 -10.78 14.30 -14.72
N ARG A 104 -10.60 12.98 -14.53
CA ARG A 104 -11.68 12.06 -14.22
C ARG A 104 -11.76 11.80 -12.73
N THR A 105 -12.94 12.05 -12.17
CA THR A 105 -13.29 11.57 -10.85
C THR A 105 -13.76 10.12 -10.94
N TRP A 106 -13.13 9.24 -10.17
CA TRP A 106 -13.53 7.84 -10.06
C TRP A 106 -14.25 7.64 -8.74
N ASN A 107 -15.56 7.39 -8.81
CA ASN A 107 -16.33 7.09 -7.60
C ASN A 107 -15.80 5.80 -6.95
N ASN A 108 -15.59 5.84 -5.63
CA ASN A 108 -15.24 4.68 -4.84
C ASN A 108 -16.45 3.74 -4.75
N THR A 109 -16.56 2.84 -5.73
CA THR A 109 -17.66 1.89 -5.85
C THR A 109 -17.14 0.49 -6.16
N VAL A 110 -18.00 -0.52 -6.02
CA VAL A 110 -17.70 -1.88 -6.49
C VAL A 110 -17.27 -1.84 -7.96
N ASN A 111 -16.09 -2.39 -8.29
CA ASN A 111 -15.73 -2.67 -9.68
C ASN A 111 -16.73 -3.70 -10.25
N THR A 112 -17.55 -3.27 -11.20
CA THR A 112 -18.59 -4.06 -11.87
C THR A 112 -18.13 -4.64 -13.20
N LYS A 113 -17.00 -4.15 -13.74
CA LYS A 113 -16.50 -4.54 -15.07
C LYS A 113 -15.55 -5.73 -15.05
N CYS A 114 -15.00 -6.08 -13.90
CA CYS A 114 -14.14 -7.24 -13.73
C CYS A 114 -14.98 -8.51 -13.54
N GLU A 115 -14.53 -9.65 -14.08
CA GLU A 115 -15.03 -10.96 -13.65
C GLU A 115 -14.68 -11.20 -12.18
N ARG A 116 -15.68 -11.57 -11.37
CA ARG A 116 -15.52 -11.73 -9.92
C ARG A 116 -16.06 -13.06 -9.44
N LYS A 117 -15.27 -13.72 -8.60
CA LYS A 117 -15.72 -14.78 -7.69
C LYS A 117 -16.36 -14.13 -6.46
N SER A 118 -16.98 -14.95 -5.61
CA SER A 118 -17.57 -14.50 -4.36
C SER A 118 -16.51 -13.92 -3.41
N LEU A 119 -16.91 -12.93 -2.61
CA LEU A 119 -16.10 -12.43 -1.50
C LEU A 119 -15.82 -13.56 -0.51
N LEU A 120 -14.59 -13.65 -0.03
CA LEU A 120 -14.21 -14.71 0.92
C LEU A 120 -14.68 -14.40 2.36
N PHE A 121 -14.89 -13.13 2.70
CA PHE A 121 -15.43 -12.70 4.00
C PHE A 121 -16.67 -11.80 3.82
N PRO A 122 -17.82 -12.36 3.40
CA PRO A 122 -19.02 -11.57 3.11
C PRO A 122 -19.66 -10.90 4.35
N ALA A 123 -19.21 -11.23 5.56
CA ALA A 123 -19.58 -10.50 6.77
C ALA A 123 -18.96 -9.09 6.83
N ILE A 124 -17.83 -8.87 6.17
CA ILE A 124 -17.15 -7.57 6.12
C ILE A 124 -17.76 -6.75 4.99
N ASN A 125 -18.16 -5.51 5.29
CA ASN A 125 -18.69 -4.62 4.25
C ASN A 125 -17.58 -4.22 3.27
N GLN A 126 -17.94 -3.89 2.04
CA GLN A 126 -16.93 -3.66 1.00
C GLN A 126 -16.03 -2.46 1.30
N GLU A 127 -16.61 -1.40 1.83
CA GLU A 127 -15.92 -0.17 2.26
C GLU A 127 -14.90 -0.43 3.39
N ASN A 128 -15.06 -1.53 4.13
CA ASN A 128 -14.18 -1.89 5.25
C ASN A 128 -13.04 -2.82 4.84
N TYR A 129 -12.89 -3.11 3.54
CA TYR A 129 -11.68 -3.68 2.98
C TYR A 129 -10.69 -2.54 2.72
N ILE A 130 -9.61 -2.49 3.48
CA ILE A 130 -8.63 -1.40 3.44
C ILE A 130 -7.28 -1.99 3.00
N PRO A 131 -6.67 -1.48 1.93
CA PRO A 131 -5.33 -1.89 1.54
C PRO A 131 -4.30 -1.58 2.63
N ASP A 132 -3.29 -2.45 2.75
CA ASP A 132 -2.13 -2.19 3.61
C ASP A 132 -1.37 -0.95 3.11
N GLU A 133 -1.44 0.11 3.92
CA GLU A 133 -0.81 1.38 3.61
C GLU A 133 0.72 1.31 3.57
N LEU A 134 1.36 0.48 4.40
CA LEU A 134 2.82 0.36 4.37
C LEU A 134 3.25 -0.22 3.03
N HIS A 135 2.51 -1.20 2.52
CA HIS A 135 2.76 -1.75 1.19
C HIS A 135 2.49 -0.73 0.08
N LEU A 136 1.52 0.17 0.23
CA LEU A 136 1.30 1.29 -0.71
C LEU A 136 2.49 2.27 -0.70
N LEU A 137 2.99 2.66 0.47
CA LEU A 137 4.19 3.50 0.61
C LEU A 137 5.37 2.88 -0.12
N LEU A 138 5.66 1.61 0.18
CA LEU A 138 6.79 0.90 -0.41
C LEU A 138 6.65 0.85 -1.94
N ARG A 139 5.47 0.51 -2.44
CA ARG A 139 5.22 0.38 -3.88
C ARG A 139 5.33 1.70 -4.63
N ILE A 140 4.71 2.77 -4.13
CA ILE A 140 4.74 4.09 -4.79
C ILE A 140 6.15 4.66 -4.74
N SER A 141 6.81 4.59 -3.58
CA SER A 141 8.19 5.07 -3.45
C SER A 141 9.19 4.26 -4.29
N ASP A 142 8.99 2.95 -4.48
CA ASP A 142 9.76 2.14 -5.43
C ASP A 142 9.57 2.65 -6.86
N VAL A 143 8.34 2.94 -7.29
CA VAL A 143 8.07 3.49 -8.64
C VAL A 143 8.76 4.84 -8.83
N LEU A 144 8.69 5.74 -7.85
CA LEU A 144 9.37 7.03 -7.89
C LEU A 144 10.89 6.87 -8.05
N MET A 145 11.51 5.97 -7.28
CA MET A 145 12.94 5.67 -7.38
C MET A 145 13.30 5.01 -8.72
N GLU A 146 12.49 4.05 -9.19
CA GLU A 146 12.69 3.38 -10.47
C GLU A 146 12.66 4.39 -11.62
N CYS A 147 11.72 5.33 -11.62
CA CYS A 147 11.65 6.41 -12.60
C CYS A 147 12.94 7.25 -12.59
N LEU A 148 13.37 7.73 -11.42
CA LEU A 148 14.56 8.56 -11.29
C LEU A 148 15.83 7.81 -11.74
N PHE A 149 16.05 6.60 -11.22
CA PHE A 149 17.27 5.85 -11.48
C PHE A 149 17.31 5.28 -12.88
N ALA A 150 16.18 4.90 -13.48
CA ALA A 150 16.16 4.45 -14.87
C ALA A 150 16.72 5.50 -15.82
N ASP A 151 16.49 6.79 -15.55
CA ASP A 151 17.03 7.88 -16.37
C ASP A 151 18.48 8.20 -16.02
N LEU A 152 18.82 8.22 -14.72
CA LEU A 152 20.21 8.48 -14.30
C LEU A 152 21.18 7.39 -14.74
N ILE A 153 20.78 6.12 -14.72
CA ILE A 153 21.61 4.98 -15.13
C ILE A 153 21.92 5.02 -16.64
N LYS A 154 21.05 5.61 -17.47
CA LYS A 154 21.30 5.78 -18.92
C LYS A 154 22.39 6.82 -19.20
N ASN A 155 22.70 7.68 -18.23
CA ASN A 155 23.71 8.72 -18.38
C ASN A 155 25.13 8.10 -18.45
N LYS A 156 25.94 8.56 -19.41
CA LYS A 156 27.32 8.08 -19.63
C LYS A 156 28.23 8.34 -18.43
N ASP A 157 27.94 9.35 -17.62
CA ASP A 157 28.72 9.71 -16.44
C ASP A 157 28.15 9.10 -15.15
N PHE A 158 27.18 8.18 -15.27
CA PHE A 158 26.57 7.49 -14.13
C PHE A 158 27.62 6.83 -13.22
N SER A 159 28.44 5.95 -13.79
CA SER A 159 29.46 5.21 -13.04
C SER A 159 30.62 6.06 -12.56
N LYS A 160 30.85 7.23 -13.18
CA LYS A 160 31.98 8.11 -12.87
C LYS A 160 31.69 9.07 -11.73
N GLN A 161 30.49 9.66 -11.70
CA GLN A 161 30.16 10.76 -10.79
C GLN A 161 28.76 10.66 -10.19
N ILE A 162 27.73 10.34 -10.98
CA ILE A 162 26.33 10.42 -10.51
C ILE A 162 26.09 9.37 -9.42
N LYS A 163 26.59 8.14 -9.60
CA LYS A 163 26.48 7.06 -8.60
C LYS A 163 26.99 7.51 -7.23
N SER A 164 28.22 8.01 -7.15
CA SER A 164 28.84 8.41 -5.88
C SER A 164 28.15 9.63 -5.27
N ALA A 165 27.64 10.55 -6.10
CA ALA A 165 26.85 11.69 -5.64
C ALA A 165 25.52 11.27 -5.00
N ILE A 166 24.80 10.33 -5.61
CA ILE A 166 23.54 9.78 -5.06
C ILE A 166 23.81 9.05 -3.73
N GLU A 167 24.80 8.15 -3.70
CA GLU A 167 25.18 7.40 -2.50
C GLU A 167 25.58 8.35 -1.36
N LEU A 168 26.27 9.45 -1.67
CA LEU A 168 26.60 10.50 -0.71
C LEU A 168 25.34 11.25 -0.23
N ALA A 169 24.39 11.56 -1.11
CA ALA A 169 23.14 12.22 -0.71
C ALA A 169 22.31 11.35 0.24
N PHE A 170 22.20 10.04 -0.02
CA PHE A 170 21.57 9.10 0.92
C PHE A 170 22.31 9.03 2.25
N LYS A 171 23.65 8.99 2.23
CA LYS A 171 24.46 9.02 3.44
C LYS A 171 24.22 10.29 4.27
N ASN A 172 24.06 11.46 3.63
CA ASN A 172 23.81 12.73 4.30
C ASN A 172 22.47 12.75 5.05
N ILE A 173 21.46 12.05 4.52
CA ILE A 173 20.16 11.89 5.19
C ILE A 173 20.13 10.68 6.14
N LYS A 174 21.30 10.06 6.41
CA LYS A 174 21.49 8.91 7.31
C LYS A 174 20.79 7.62 6.85
N VAL A 175 20.62 7.45 5.54
CA VAL A 175 20.09 6.22 4.94
C VAL A 175 21.22 5.46 4.26
N HIS A 176 21.34 4.16 4.52
CA HIS A 176 22.30 3.31 3.83
C HIS A 176 21.76 2.93 2.44
N PHE A 177 22.47 3.33 1.40
CA PHE A 177 22.07 3.07 0.02
C PHE A 177 23.29 2.91 -0.87
N GLU A 178 23.29 1.87 -1.72
CA GLU A 178 24.38 1.60 -2.65
C GLU A 178 23.84 1.03 -3.96
N PHE A 179 24.48 1.39 -5.07
CA PHE A 179 24.30 0.74 -6.35
C PHE A 179 25.30 -0.42 -6.52
N PHE A 180 24.81 -1.53 -7.06
CA PHE A 180 25.61 -2.70 -7.37
C PHE A 180 25.29 -3.24 -8.77
N GLN A 181 26.24 -3.93 -9.39
CA GLN A 181 25.99 -4.63 -10.64
C GLN A 181 25.59 -6.07 -10.36
N SER A 182 24.45 -6.47 -10.93
CA SER A 182 24.04 -7.88 -10.85
C SER A 182 24.97 -8.75 -11.70
N LYS A 183 25.51 -9.80 -11.07
CA LYS A 183 26.34 -10.81 -11.75
C LYS A 183 25.51 -11.73 -12.66
N SER A 184 24.20 -11.84 -12.42
CA SER A 184 23.31 -12.78 -13.13
C SER A 184 22.63 -12.20 -14.36
N THR A 185 22.45 -10.87 -14.46
CA THR A 185 21.70 -10.21 -15.55
C THR A 185 22.59 -9.37 -16.49
N GLY A 186 23.87 -9.71 -16.61
CA GLY A 186 24.74 -9.09 -17.61
C GLY A 186 25.29 -7.70 -17.24
N LYS A 187 25.65 -7.49 -15.96
CA LYS A 187 26.19 -6.22 -15.40
C LYS A 187 25.20 -5.04 -15.39
N GLN A 188 23.90 -5.32 -15.37
CA GLN A 188 22.91 -4.28 -15.13
C GLN A 188 23.08 -3.69 -13.72
N TRP A 189 22.97 -2.36 -13.63
CA TRP A 189 22.94 -1.66 -12.35
C TRP A 189 21.63 -1.90 -11.63
N ASN A 190 21.72 -2.25 -10.36
CA ASN A 190 20.63 -2.36 -9.39
C ASN A 190 21.05 -1.60 -8.12
N TRP A 191 20.14 -1.50 -7.16
CA TRP A 191 20.37 -0.82 -5.90
C TRP A 191 19.80 -1.59 -4.71
N ILE A 192 20.28 -1.26 -3.51
CA ILE A 192 19.78 -1.83 -2.26
C ILE A 192 18.32 -1.38 -2.06
N SER A 193 17.44 -2.35 -1.76
CA SER A 193 16.05 -2.07 -1.41
C SER A 193 15.96 -1.37 -0.05
N LEU A 194 15.14 -0.33 0.04
CA LEU A 194 14.92 0.44 1.25
C LEU A 194 13.67 -0.05 1.98
N MET A 195 13.76 -0.13 3.32
CA MET A 195 12.63 -0.50 4.17
C MET A 195 11.77 0.72 4.51
N GLY A 196 10.58 0.49 5.08
CA GLY A 196 9.60 1.55 5.40
C GLY A 196 10.20 2.79 6.08
N PRO A 197 10.98 2.66 7.18
CA PRO A 197 11.60 3.82 7.83
C PRO A 197 12.53 4.62 6.92
N ASP A 198 13.38 3.95 6.14
CA ASP A 198 14.33 4.60 5.23
C ASP A 198 13.61 5.25 4.04
N LYS A 199 12.52 4.65 3.55
CA LYS A 199 11.65 5.23 2.52
C LYS A 199 11.01 6.53 3.00
N LYS A 200 10.56 6.61 4.26
CA LYS A 200 10.01 7.84 4.84
C LYS A 200 11.07 8.94 4.90
N ILE A 201 12.28 8.63 5.37
CA ILE A 201 13.39 9.59 5.41
C ILE A 201 13.78 10.06 4.00
N MET A 202 13.81 9.15 3.03
CA MET A 202 14.10 9.47 1.64
C MET A 202 13.06 10.42 1.05
N LEU A 203 11.77 10.10 1.16
CA LEU A 203 10.71 10.94 0.61
C LEU A 203 10.70 12.35 1.24
N GLU A 204 11.05 12.46 2.52
CA GLU A 204 11.11 13.73 3.23
C GLU A 204 12.36 14.57 2.88
N LYS A 205 13.52 13.94 2.66
CA LYS A 205 14.82 14.66 2.71
C LYS A 205 15.72 14.47 1.50
N PHE A 206 15.47 13.50 0.63
CA PHE A 206 16.36 13.25 -0.50
C PHE A 206 16.24 14.40 -1.53
N PRO A 207 17.34 15.06 -1.91
CA PRO A 207 17.29 16.25 -2.77
C PRO A 207 17.16 15.85 -4.24
N VAL A 208 15.95 15.48 -4.66
CA VAL A 208 15.67 14.93 -5.99
C VAL A 208 16.10 15.88 -7.12
N SER A 209 15.81 17.17 -6.98
CA SER A 209 16.13 18.21 -7.98
C SER A 209 17.61 18.28 -8.33
N GLN A 210 18.52 17.98 -7.38
CA GLN A 210 19.97 17.99 -7.63
C GLN A 210 20.42 16.96 -8.68
N PHE A 211 19.59 15.95 -8.96
CA PHE A 211 19.90 14.86 -9.87
C PHE A 211 19.08 14.90 -11.15
N ILE A 212 18.17 15.86 -11.31
CA ILE A 212 17.32 15.98 -12.49
C ILE A 212 17.75 17.23 -13.27
N PRO A 213 18.19 17.08 -14.53
CA PRO A 213 18.56 18.24 -15.32
C PRO A 213 17.33 18.91 -15.94
N GLY A 214 17.20 20.23 -15.76
CA GLY A 214 16.33 21.07 -16.59
C GLY A 214 15.06 21.55 -15.90
N THR A 215 14.05 21.92 -16.67
CA THR A 215 12.90 22.68 -16.16
C THR A 215 11.91 21.88 -15.31
N CYS A 216 12.05 20.56 -15.20
CA CYS A 216 11.14 19.70 -14.44
C CYS A 216 11.67 19.31 -13.04
N GLU A 217 12.84 19.83 -12.65
CA GLU A 217 13.49 19.50 -11.38
C GLU A 217 12.61 19.85 -10.16
N GLU A 218 12.00 21.04 -10.17
CA GLU A 218 11.10 21.50 -9.11
C GLU A 218 9.80 20.70 -9.08
N ASP A 219 9.22 20.38 -10.25
CA ASP A 219 7.97 19.62 -10.34
C ASP A 219 8.12 18.19 -9.80
N ILE A 220 9.24 17.53 -10.07
CA ILE A 220 9.49 16.16 -9.61
C ILE A 220 9.83 16.13 -8.12
N GLU A 221 10.60 17.10 -7.62
CA GLU A 221 10.82 17.21 -6.18
C GLU A 221 9.51 17.48 -5.44
N LYS A 222 8.68 18.38 -5.98
CA LYS A 222 7.33 18.64 -5.45
C LYS A 222 6.48 17.37 -5.44
N LEU A 223 6.48 16.57 -6.51
CA LEU A 223 5.75 15.30 -6.56
C LEU A 223 6.12 14.36 -5.39
N TRP A 224 7.41 14.24 -5.06
CA TRP A 224 7.85 13.39 -3.95
C TRP A 224 7.41 13.95 -2.59
N GLN A 225 7.51 15.27 -2.42
CA GLN A 225 7.13 15.97 -1.19
C GLN A 225 5.62 15.92 -0.97
N GLU A 226 4.80 16.15 -1.99
CA GLU A 226 3.35 16.08 -1.90
C GLU A 226 2.89 14.64 -1.62
N PHE A 227 3.50 13.63 -2.24
CA PHE A 227 3.21 12.24 -1.89
C PHE A 227 3.52 11.94 -0.42
N TYR A 228 4.67 12.41 0.10
CA TYR A 228 5.00 12.29 1.51
C TYR A 228 3.99 13.03 2.40
N HIS A 229 3.57 14.22 1.99
CA HIS A 229 2.59 15.02 2.71
C HIS A 229 1.25 14.29 2.85
N LEU A 230 0.70 13.78 1.75
CA LEU A 230 -0.52 12.97 1.73
C LEU A 230 -0.37 11.74 2.64
N TYR A 231 0.76 11.04 2.53
CA TYR A 231 1.04 9.89 3.38
C TYR A 231 1.05 10.23 4.88
N MET A 232 1.57 11.40 5.25
CA MET A 232 1.57 11.88 6.64
C MET A 232 0.17 12.28 7.13
N ILE A 233 -0.70 12.78 6.25
CA ILE A 233 -2.12 13.04 6.58
C ILE A 233 -2.82 11.73 6.98
N LEU A 234 -2.61 10.64 6.24
CA LEU A 234 -3.20 9.32 6.56
C LEU A 234 -2.83 8.79 7.95
N HIS A 235 -1.71 9.24 8.53
CA HIS A 235 -1.25 8.83 9.87
C HIS A 235 -1.74 9.72 11.01
N LYS A 236 -2.49 10.79 10.73
CA LYS A 236 -3.04 11.62 11.78
C LYS A 236 -4.03 10.81 12.61
N ALA A 237 -3.91 10.88 13.93
CA ALA A 237 -4.80 10.17 14.84
C ALA A 237 -6.27 10.63 14.72
N HIS A 238 -6.44 11.89 14.32
CA HIS A 238 -7.74 12.51 14.08
C HIS A 238 -7.63 13.34 12.80
N LEU A 239 -8.59 13.14 11.91
CA LEU A 239 -8.79 13.94 10.70
C LEU A 239 -10.14 14.65 10.85
N SER A 240 -10.15 15.94 10.56
CA SER A 240 -11.40 16.68 10.38
C SER A 240 -12.00 16.41 9.00
N ASP A 241 -13.31 16.56 8.86
CA ASP A 241 -13.99 16.42 7.56
C ASP A 241 -13.33 17.32 6.50
N GLN A 242 -12.95 18.54 6.88
CA GLN A 242 -12.23 19.46 5.99
C GLN A 242 -10.88 18.92 5.52
N GLU A 243 -10.12 18.24 6.38
CA GLU A 243 -8.85 17.61 5.98
C GLU A 243 -9.08 16.40 5.07
N ILE A 244 -10.18 15.67 5.24
CA ILE A 244 -10.57 14.56 4.37
C ILE A 244 -10.96 15.08 2.99
N ASP A 245 -11.80 16.12 2.94
CA ASP A 245 -12.22 16.76 1.69
C ASP A 245 -11.00 17.35 0.94
N GLN A 246 -10.09 17.99 1.67
CA GLN A 246 -8.86 18.54 1.08
C GLN A 246 -7.93 17.44 0.57
N PHE A 247 -7.83 16.32 1.29
CA PHE A 247 -7.04 15.17 0.83
C PHE A 247 -7.56 14.60 -0.50
N GLU A 248 -8.88 14.55 -0.69
CA GLU A 248 -9.48 14.10 -1.97
C GLU A 248 -9.15 15.05 -3.14
N ILE A 249 -8.99 16.34 -2.87
CA ILE A 249 -8.62 17.34 -3.88
C ILE A 249 -7.12 17.28 -4.22
N ASP A 250 -6.28 17.02 -3.23
CA ASP A 250 -4.82 17.04 -3.36
C ASP A 250 -4.23 15.74 -3.94
N ALA A 251 -4.96 14.61 -3.82
CA ALA A 251 -4.53 13.27 -4.26
C ALA A 251 -4.85 12.98 -5.74
#